data_AF-A0A969WZ21-F1
#
_entry.id   AF-A0A969WZ21-F1
#
_cell.length_a   1.000
_cell.length_b   1.000
_cell.length_c   1.000
_cell.angle_alpha   90.00
_cell.angle_beta   90.00
_cell.angle_gamma   90.00
#
_symmetry.space_group_name_H-M   'P 1'
#
loop_
_entity.id
_entity.type
_entity.pdbx_description
1 polymer ?
#
loop_
_entity_poly.entity_id
_entity_poly.type
_entity_poly.pdbx_seq_one_letter_code
_entity_poly.pdbx_strand_id
1 'polypeptide(L)' 'MEHKLPELPFAGDALQPVISSETIEFHYGKHHQTYVNNLN' A
#
# COMPACT_ATOMS: atom_id res chain seq x y z
N MET A 1 11.97 -7.50 -16.30
CA MET A 1 12.33 -6.97 -14.96
C MET A 1 11.14 -7.24 -14.07
N GLU A 2 11.36 -7.69 -12.84
CA GLU A 2 10.28 -7.89 -11.86
C GLU A 2 10.04 -6.58 -11.11
N HIS A 3 8.82 -6.08 -11.16
CA HIS A 3 8.38 -4.93 -10.37
C HIS A 3 8.08 -5.38 -8.93
N LYS A 4 8.44 -4.53 -7.97
CA LYS A 4 8.22 -4.77 -6.53
C LYS A 4 7.34 -3.66 -5.95
N LEU A 5 6.51 -4.02 -4.99
CA LEU A 5 5.76 -3.05 -4.21
C LEU A 5 6.74 -2.28 -3.30
N PRO A 6 6.87 -0.95 -3.42
CA PRO A 6 7.78 -0.18 -2.59
C PRO A 6 7.26 -0.11 -1.15
N GLU A 7 8.15 -0.25 -0.17
CA GLU A 7 7.76 -0.15 1.25
C GLU A 7 7.25 1.26 1.59
N LEU A 8 6.29 1.32 2.52
CA LEU A 8 5.82 2.59 3.06
C LEU A 8 6.92 3.24 3.90
N PRO A 9 7.21 4.54 3.71
CA PRO A 9 8.20 5.26 4.52
C PRO A 9 7.65 5.72 5.88
N PHE A 10 6.50 5.19 6.31
CA PHE A 10 5.78 5.55 7.52
C PHE A 10 4.95 4.36 8.04
N ALA A 11 4.55 4.44 9.31
CA ALA A 11 3.65 3.45 9.93
C ALA A 11 2.24 3.51 9.33
N GLY A 12 1.51 2.39 9.34
CA GLY A 12 0.20 2.28 8.69
C GLY A 12 -0.89 3.24 9.20
N ASP A 13 -0.70 3.81 10.38
CA ASP A 13 -1.59 4.78 11.04
C ASP A 13 -1.05 6.23 11.03
N ALA A 14 0.14 6.46 10.47
CA ALA A 14 0.82 7.77 10.53
C ALA A 14 0.07 8.93 9.87
N LEU A 15 -0.96 8.63 9.05
CA LEU A 15 -1.74 9.61 8.31
C LEU A 15 -3.13 9.88 8.93
N GLN A 16 -3.41 9.30 10.10
CA GLN A 16 -4.64 9.58 10.84
C GLN A 16 -4.68 11.03 11.36
N PRO A 17 -5.87 11.65 11.48
CA PRO A 17 -7.20 11.12 11.15
C PRO A 17 -7.60 11.30 9.68
N VAL A 18 -6.73 11.92 8.85
CA VAL A 18 -7.06 12.27 7.45
C VAL A 18 -7.20 11.02 6.59
N ILE A 19 -6.34 10.03 6.82
CA ILE A 19 -6.41 8.71 6.18
C ILE A 19 -6.37 7.65 7.29
N SER A 20 -7.39 6.79 7.33
CA SER A 20 -7.45 5.71 8.32
C SER A 20 -6.41 4.63 8.06
N SER A 21 -5.98 3.92 9.11
CA SER A 21 -5.13 2.73 8.97
C SER A 21 -5.76 1.66 8.09
N GLU A 22 -7.07 1.43 8.22
CA GLU A 22 -7.85 0.54 7.36
C GLU A 22 -7.71 0.95 5.88
N THR A 23 -7.81 2.25 5.57
CA THR A 23 -7.62 2.73 4.19
C THR A 23 -6.23 2.39 3.66
N ILE A 24 -5.18 2.53 4.47
CA ILE A 24 -3.81 2.17 4.08
C ILE A 24 -3.67 0.65 3.89
N GLU A 25 -4.19 -0.16 4.82
CA GLU A 25 -4.16 -1.63 4.71
C GLU A 25 -4.81 -2.13 3.43
N PHE A 26 -5.98 -1.59 3.06
CA PHE A 26 -6.65 -1.94 1.82
C PHE A 26 -5.93 -1.35 0.60
N HIS A 27 -5.66 -0.05 0.56
CA HIS A 27 -5.10 0.62 -0.61
C HIS A 27 -3.68 0.14 -0.92
N TYR A 28 -2.77 0.20 0.04
CA TYR A 28 -1.40 -0.26 -0.16
C TYR A 28 -1.33 -1.79 -0.18
N GLY A 29 -1.87 -2.43 0.87
CA GLY A 29 -1.69 -3.88 1.09
C GLY A 29 -2.47 -4.78 0.13
N LYS A 30 -3.60 -4.32 -0.42
CA LYS A 30 -4.40 -5.11 -1.38
C LYS A 30 -4.37 -4.51 -2.78
N HIS A 31 -4.82 -3.26 -2.94
CA HIS A 31 -5.00 -2.68 -4.27
C HIS A 31 -3.66 -2.48 -5.00
N HIS A 32 -2.69 -1.80 -4.38
CA HIS A 32 -1.38 -1.57 -4.99
C HIS A 32 -0.62 -2.88 -5.20
N GLN A 33 -0.63 -3.79 -4.21
CA GLN A 33 -0.05 -5.13 -4.37
C GLN A 33 -0.66 -5.88 -5.57
N THR A 34 -1.98 -5.81 -5.76
CA THR A 34 -2.64 -6.45 -6.90
C THR A 34 -2.16 -5.87 -8.24
N TYR A 35 -1.95 -4.55 -8.33
CA TYR A 35 -1.40 -3.94 -9.53
C TYR A 35 0.02 -4.43 -9.85
N VAL A 36 0.88 -4.52 -8.84
CA VAL A 36 2.24 -5.05 -9.01
C VAL A 36 2.19 -6.50 -9.48
N ASN A 37 1.36 -7.33 -8.85
CA ASN A 37 1.23 -8.74 -9.20
C ASN A 37 0.72 -8.94 -10.63
N ASN A 38 -0.21 -8.12 -11.10
CA ASN A 38 -0.77 -8.23 -12.45
C ASN A 38 0.14 -7.65 -13.53
N LEU A 39 1.06 -6.74 -13.18
CA LEU A 39 2.00 -6.13 -14.11
C LEU A 39 3.21 -7.04 -14.38
N ASN A 40 3.61 -7.85 -13.39
CA ASN A 40 4.70 -8.82 -13.49
C ASN A 40 4.35 -9.97 -14.44
#